data_AF-W4HDS8-F1
#
_entry.id   AF-W4HDS8-F1
#
_cell.length_a   1.000
_cell.length_b   1.000
_cell.length_c   1.000
_cell.angle_alpha   90.00
_cell.angle_beta   90.00
_cell.angle_gamma   90.00
#
_symmetry.space_group_name_H-M   'P 1'
#
loop_
_entity.id
_entity.type
_entity.pdbx_description
1 polymer ?
#
loop_
_entity_poly.entity_id
_entity_poly.type
_entity_poly.pdbx_seq_one_letter_code
_entity_poly.pdbx_strand_id
1 'polypeptide(L)'
;MKTHKGPTAEEKKRVLDAFLRGDNWKLVAQHNDMSLATARRVVTTGRTTLLPRGGFRPAKSKVTPEIRAALEQYLDKNCQYTLREMQTFPLVVREVIFCQRNVEKAILLESMVYCQ
;
A
#
# COMPACT_ATOMS: atom_id res chain seq x y z
N MET A 1 24.35 6.58 2.64
CA MET A 1 23.80 5.38 3.33
C MET A 1 23.58 4.30 2.27
N LYS A 2 24.15 3.10 2.44
CA LYS A 2 23.83 1.97 1.55
C LYS A 2 22.41 1.54 1.86
N THR A 3 21.48 1.71 0.91
CA THR A 3 20.15 1.13 1.03
C THR A 3 20.31 -0.37 0.85
N HIS A 4 20.26 -1.12 1.96
CA HIS A 4 20.31 -2.59 1.88
C HIS A 4 19.06 -3.07 1.14
N LYS A 5 19.25 -3.52 -0.11
CA LYS A 5 18.21 -4.19 -0.89
C LYS A 5 17.79 -5.44 -0.13
N GLY A 6 16.49 -5.61 0.10
CA GLY A 6 15.98 -6.80 0.76
C GLY A 6 16.29 -8.06 -0.06
N PRO A 7 16.38 -9.25 0.57
CA PRO A 7 16.74 -10.47 -0.14
C PRO A 7 15.74 -10.79 -1.25
N THR A 8 16.26 -11.15 -2.42
CA THR A 8 15.48 -11.51 -3.61
C THR A 8 14.72 -12.83 -3.40
N ALA A 9 13.75 -13.12 -4.26
CA ALA A 9 12.99 -14.38 -4.15
C ALA A 9 13.88 -15.59 -4.41
N GLU A 10 14.85 -15.44 -5.31
CA GLU A 10 15.83 -16.43 -5.72
C GLU A 10 16.81 -16.74 -4.58
N GLU A 11 17.32 -15.73 -3.88
CA GLU A 11 18.17 -15.90 -2.69
C GLU A 11 17.45 -16.68 -1.60
N LYS A 12 16.16 -16.38 -1.36
CA LYS A 12 15.33 -17.13 -0.41
C LYS A 12 15.11 -18.57 -0.86
N LYS A 13 14.90 -18.79 -2.17
CA LYS A 13 14.75 -20.13 -2.73
C LYS A 13 16.01 -20.96 -2.52
N ARG A 14 17.20 -20.41 -2.78
CA ARG A 14 18.48 -21.10 -2.53
C ARG A 14 18.64 -21.55 -1.07
N VAL A 15 18.26 -20.70 -0.12
CA VAL A 15 18.29 -21.04 1.32
C VAL A 15 17.28 -22.14 1.66
N LEU A 16 16.07 -22.07 1.10
CA LEU A 16 15.04 -23.08 1.32
C LEU A 16 15.43 -24.44 0.71
N ASP A 17 15.95 -24.45 -0.52
CA ASP A 17 16.40 -25.66 -1.21
C ASP A 17 17.53 -26.35 -0.43
N ALA A 18 18.50 -25.58 0.10
CA ALA A 18 19.55 -26.11 0.96
C ALA A 18 18.99 -26.75 2.24
N PHE A 19 18.00 -26.13 2.87
CA PHE A 19 17.33 -26.71 4.04
C PHE A 19 16.60 -28.02 3.72
N LEU A 20 15.89 -28.07 2.60
CA LEU A 20 15.17 -29.28 2.16
C LEU A 20 16.12 -30.44 1.82
N ARG A 21 17.32 -30.15 1.31
CA ARG A 21 18.38 -31.15 1.08
C ARG A 21 19.09 -31.60 2.36
N GLY A 22 18.88 -30.93 3.50
CA GLY A 22 19.62 -31.17 4.74
C GLY A 22 21.00 -30.52 4.78
N ASP A 23 21.32 -29.65 3.82
CA ASP A 23 22.58 -28.91 3.74
C ASP A 23 22.64 -27.78 4.79
N ASN A 24 23.83 -27.21 4.99
CA ASN A 24 24.02 -26.06 5.88
C ASN A 24 23.49 -24.75 5.25
N TRP A 25 22.16 -24.57 5.34
CA TRP A 25 21.45 -23.39 4.87
C TRP A 25 21.89 -22.08 5.54
N LYS A 26 22.51 -22.12 6.73
CA LYS A 26 23.03 -20.92 7.42
C LYS A 26 24.23 -20.33 6.68
N LEU A 27 25.09 -21.20 6.15
CA LEU A 27 26.23 -20.80 5.32
C LEU A 27 25.75 -20.20 3.99
N VAL A 28 24.74 -20.84 3.38
CA VAL A 28 24.09 -20.32 2.16
C VAL A 28 23.50 -18.93 2.42
N ALA A 29 22.87 -18.69 3.57
CA ALA A 29 22.35 -17.37 3.90
C ALA A 29 23.45 -16.30 4.00
N GLN A 30 24.60 -16.62 4.61
CA GLN A 30 25.74 -15.71 4.71
C GLN A 30 26.30 -15.34 3.33
N HIS A 31 26.42 -16.31 2.42
CA HIS A 31 26.87 -16.06 1.04
C HIS A 31 25.88 -15.24 0.20
N ASN A 32 24.61 -15.17 0.60
CA ASN A 32 23.58 -14.37 -0.07
C ASN A 32 23.33 -13.02 0.64
N ASP A 33 24.23 -12.60 1.55
CA ASP A 33 24.08 -11.39 2.38
C ASP A 33 22.73 -11.33 3.13
N MET A 34 22.14 -12.51 3.40
CA MET A 34 20.85 -12.63 4.03
C MET A 34 21.02 -12.73 5.54
N SER A 35 20.33 -11.86 6.28
CA SER A 35 20.35 -11.96 7.74
C SER A 35 19.80 -13.31 8.19
N LEU A 36 20.44 -13.89 9.22
CA LEU A 36 20.06 -15.20 9.75
C LEU A 36 18.59 -15.22 10.22
N ALA A 37 18.08 -14.09 10.73
CA ALA A 37 16.68 -13.93 11.10
C ALA A 37 15.74 -14.07 9.89
N THR A 38 16.11 -13.50 8.74
CA THR A 38 15.32 -13.64 7.51
C THR A 38 15.41 -15.06 6.97
N ALA A 39 16.60 -15.66 6.95
CA ALA A 39 16.80 -17.04 6.53
C ALA A 39 16.00 -18.05 7.38
N ARG A 40 15.99 -17.88 8.71
CA ARG A 40 15.13 -18.64 9.62
C ARG A 40 13.66 -18.51 9.24
N ARG A 41 13.17 -17.30 9.01
CA ARG A 41 11.77 -17.08 8.62
C ARG A 41 11.45 -17.79 7.32
N VAL A 42 12.33 -17.75 6.32
CA VAL A 42 12.16 -18.46 5.04
C VAL A 42 12.04 -19.96 5.25
N VAL A 43 12.97 -20.56 6.00
CA VAL A 43 12.99 -21.99 6.29
C VAL A 43 11.75 -22.43 7.10
N THR A 44 11.39 -21.69 8.14
CA THR A 44 10.24 -22.01 8.99
C THR A 44 8.90 -21.86 8.26
N THR A 45 8.74 -20.82 7.44
CA THR A 45 7.48 -20.57 6.72
C THR A 45 7.41 -21.21 5.34
N GLY A 46 8.52 -21.74 4.82
CA GLY A 46 8.64 -22.24 3.45
C GLY A 46 8.46 -21.15 2.37
N ARG A 47 8.44 -19.87 2.76
CA ARG A 47 8.02 -18.79 1.87
C ARG A 47 9.19 -18.06 1.24
N THR A 48 9.26 -18.12 -0.09
CA THR A 48 10.28 -17.43 -0.91
C THR A 48 9.74 -16.19 -1.63
N THR A 49 8.41 -16.09 -1.79
CA THR A 49 7.78 -14.99 -2.52
C THR A 49 7.93 -13.64 -1.82
N LEU A 50 8.21 -12.60 -2.62
CA LEU A 50 8.15 -11.22 -2.16
C LEU A 50 6.69 -10.78 -2.13
N LEU A 51 6.20 -10.49 -0.92
CA LEU A 51 4.90 -9.88 -0.77
C LEU A 51 4.97 -8.38 -1.10
N PRO A 52 3.93 -7.82 -1.75
CA PRO A 52 3.77 -6.38 -1.80
C PRO A 52 3.75 -5.84 -0.36
N ARG A 53 4.57 -4.84 -0.11
CA ARG A 53 4.64 -4.17 1.19
C ARG A 53 3.60 -3.05 1.22
N GLY A 54 2.79 -3.02 2.27
CA GLY A 54 1.72 -2.04 2.40
C GLY A 54 0.59 -2.29 1.41
N GLY A 55 -0.36 -1.36 1.37
CA GLY A 55 -1.52 -1.43 0.48
C GLY A 55 -2.69 -0.61 1.02
N PHE A 56 -3.52 -0.14 0.10
CA PHE A 56 -4.78 0.50 0.43
C PHE A 56 -5.73 -0.51 1.07
N ARG A 57 -6.40 -0.10 2.14
CA ARG A 57 -7.40 -0.92 2.84
C ARG A 57 -8.75 -0.25 2.66
N PRO A 58 -9.64 -0.76 1.78
CA PRO A 58 -10.94 -0.15 1.53
C PRO A 58 -11.77 0.06 2.80
N ALA A 59 -11.75 -0.91 3.72
CA ALA A 59 -12.44 -0.83 5.01
C ALA A 59 -11.91 0.29 5.94
N LYS A 60 -10.75 0.88 5.66
CA LYS A 60 -10.20 2.04 6.38
C LYS A 60 -10.23 3.32 5.52
N SER A 61 -10.86 3.27 4.35
CA SER A 61 -11.02 4.45 3.51
C SER A 61 -11.96 5.41 4.20
N LYS A 62 -11.52 6.67 4.31
CA LYS A 62 -12.39 7.76 4.74
C LYS A 62 -13.34 8.17 3.61
N VAL A 63 -12.89 8.13 2.36
CA VAL A 63 -13.74 8.45 1.21
C VAL A 63 -14.33 7.14 0.72
N THR A 64 -15.61 6.91 1.03
CA THR A 64 -16.38 5.81 0.46
C THR A 64 -16.79 6.16 -0.99
N PRO A 65 -17.12 5.17 -1.83
CA PRO A 65 -17.63 5.43 -3.17
C PRO A 65 -18.86 6.33 -3.18
N GLU A 66 -19.74 6.21 -2.18
CA GLU A 66 -20.94 7.02 -2.03
C GLU A 66 -20.59 8.49 -1.75
N ILE A 67 -19.64 8.74 -0.86
CA ILE A 67 -19.15 10.09 -0.58
C ILE A 67 -18.47 10.68 -1.82
N ARG A 68 -17.71 9.88 -2.58
CA ARG A 68 -17.11 10.33 -3.83
C ARG A 68 -18.17 10.75 -4.86
N ALA A 69 -19.15 9.89 -5.11
CA ALA A 69 -20.21 10.19 -6.07
C ALA A 69 -20.99 11.45 -5.68
N ALA A 70 -21.20 11.68 -4.38
CA ALA A 70 -21.80 12.91 -3.89
C ALA A 70 -20.91 14.14 -4.19
N LEU A 71 -19.60 14.05 -3.94
CA LEU A 71 -18.64 15.12 -4.24
C LEU A 71 -18.62 15.47 -5.74
N GLU A 72 -18.60 14.46 -6.61
CA GLU A 72 -18.67 14.64 -8.07
C GLU A 72 -19.96 15.36 -8.47
N GLN A 73 -21.12 14.92 -7.97
CA GLN A 73 -22.40 15.60 -8.25
C GLN A 73 -22.44 17.04 -7.75
N TYR A 74 -21.74 17.37 -6.66
CA TYR A 74 -21.67 18.76 -6.19
C TYR A 74 -20.80 19.62 -7.12
N LEU A 75 -19.68 19.08 -7.60
CA LEU A 75 -18.82 19.75 -8.58
C LEU A 75 -19.54 19.96 -9.92
N ASP A 76 -20.30 18.97 -10.38
CA ASP A 76 -21.09 19.06 -11.62
C ASP A 76 -22.16 20.15 -11.53
N LYS A 77 -22.76 20.34 -10.34
CA LYS A 77 -23.76 21.40 -10.11
C LYS A 77 -23.13 22.79 -10.06
N ASN A 78 -21.97 22.91 -9.43
CA ASN A 78 -21.23 24.16 -9.36
C ASN A 78 -19.73 23.88 -9.15
N CYS A 79 -18.96 24.10 -10.21
CA CYS A 79 -17.51 23.91 -10.22
C CYS A 79 -16.74 24.96 -9.40
N GLN A 80 -17.41 26.02 -8.91
CA GLN A 80 -16.79 27.05 -8.07
C GLN A 80 -16.74 26.67 -6.58
N TYR A 81 -17.38 25.56 -6.20
CA TYR A 81 -17.33 25.11 -4.81
C TYR A 81 -15.90 24.78 -4.38
N THR A 82 -15.51 25.37 -3.27
CA THR A 82 -14.25 25.07 -2.60
C THR A 82 -14.40 23.81 -1.75
N LEU A 83 -13.29 23.10 -1.52
CA LEU A 83 -13.26 21.92 -0.65
C LEU A 83 -13.78 22.19 0.76
N ARG A 84 -13.59 23.42 1.26
CA ARG A 84 -14.05 23.83 2.58
C ARG A 84 -15.58 23.91 2.63
N GLU A 85 -16.21 24.39 1.57
CA GLU A 85 -17.66 24.40 1.43
C GLU A 85 -18.18 22.96 1.32
N MET A 86 -17.54 22.12 0.51
CA MET A 86 -17.95 20.72 0.34
C MET A 86 -17.85 19.88 1.62
N GLN A 87 -16.88 20.19 2.48
CA GLN A 87 -16.74 19.55 3.80
C GLN A 87 -17.94 19.78 4.72
N THR A 88 -18.73 20.82 4.48
CA THR A 88 -19.93 21.11 5.27
C THR A 88 -21.17 20.38 4.76
N PHE A 89 -21.07 19.67 3.63
CA PHE A 89 -22.24 19.06 3.02
C PHE A 89 -22.72 17.83 3.80
N PRO A 90 -24.05 17.62 3.92
CA PRO A 90 -24.62 16.64 4.84
C PRO A 90 -24.12 15.21 4.65
N LEU A 91 -23.88 14.79 3.41
CA LEU A 91 -23.35 13.46 3.07
C LEU A 91 -21.88 13.30 3.48
N VAL A 92 -21.13 14.39 3.51
CA VAL A 92 -19.71 14.42 3.88
C VAL A 92 -19.54 14.45 5.40
N VAL A 93 -20.39 15.20 6.11
CA VAL A 93 -20.33 15.38 7.58
C VAL A 93 -20.87 14.17 8.35
N ARG A 94 -21.90 13.49 7.83
CA ARG A 94 -22.59 12.39 8.55
C ARG A 94 -21.76 11.12 8.72
N GLU A 95 -20.81 10.87 7.84
CA GLU A 95 -20.02 9.64 7.88
C GLU A 95 -18.58 9.86 8.34
N VAL A 96 -17.95 11.02 8.07
CA VAL A 96 -16.52 11.20 8.33
C VAL A 96 -16.10 12.66 8.54
N ILE A 97 -15.30 12.94 9.58
CA ILE A 97 -14.49 14.18 9.64
C ILE A 97 -13.33 14.04 8.64
N PHE A 98 -13.48 14.67 7.48
CA PHE A 98 -12.43 14.70 6.46
C PHE A 98 -11.34 15.70 6.78
N CYS A 99 -10.08 15.28 6.66
CA CYS A 99 -8.98 16.23 6.51
C CYS A 99 -8.96 16.72 5.06
N GLN A 100 -8.81 18.02 4.83
CA GLN A 100 -8.74 18.62 3.48
C GLN A 100 -7.76 17.89 2.54
N ARG A 101 -6.58 17.53 3.05
CA ARG A 101 -5.57 16.73 2.35
C ARG A 101 -6.04 15.34 1.89
N ASN A 102 -7.02 14.72 2.55
CA ASN A 102 -7.54 13.42 2.15
C ASN A 102 -8.57 13.53 1.03
N VAL A 103 -9.35 14.62 1.00
CA VAL A 103 -10.30 14.91 -0.07
C VAL A 103 -9.54 15.28 -1.36
N GLU A 104 -8.53 16.16 -1.24
CA GLU A 104 -7.64 16.51 -2.36
C GLU A 104 -7.00 15.27 -2.97
N LYS A 105 -6.41 14.40 -2.14
CA LYS A 105 -5.83 13.14 -2.64
C LYS A 105 -6.85 12.21 -3.27
N ALA A 106 -8.08 12.17 -2.76
CA ALA A 106 -9.13 11.31 -3.30
C ALA A 106 -9.63 11.79 -4.67
N ILE A 107 -9.67 13.11 -4.88
CA ILE A 107 -9.97 13.73 -6.18
C ILE A 107 -8.78 13.55 -7.13
N LEU A 108 -7.55 13.86 -6.68
CA LEU A 108 -6.32 13.79 -7.49
C LEU A 108 -5.83 12.38 -7.82
N LEU A 109 -6.30 11.34 -7.12
CA LEU A 109 -6.03 9.95 -7.49
C LEU A 109 -6.71 9.54 -8.80
N GLU A 110 -7.68 10.33 -9.30
CA GLU A 110 -8.35 10.10 -10.59
C GLU A 110 -8.24 11.28 -11.57
N SER A 111 -8.01 12.50 -11.12
CA SER A 111 -7.91 13.67 -12.01
C SER A 111 -6.50 13.97 -12.52
N MET A 112 -5.95 13.10 -13.37
CA MET A 112 -4.94 13.52 -14.35
C MET A 112 -5.56 13.99 -15.67
N VAL A 113 -6.89 14.08 -15.77
CA VAL A 113 -7.62 14.73 -16.86
C VAL A 113 -8.96 15.18 -16.29
N TYR A 114 -9.23 16.48 -16.18
CA TYR A 114 -10.56 17.07 -16.38
C TYR A 114 -10.42 18.60 -16.32
N CYS A 115 -9.90 19.13 -17.43
CA CYS A 115 -10.20 20.44 -18.00
C CYS A 115 -9.62 20.41 -19.41
N GLN A 116 -10.40 19.90 -20.37
CA GLN A 116 -10.22 20.19 -21.79
C GLN A 116 -11.59 20.49 -22.38
#